data_AF-A0A957YWL0-F1
#
_entry.id   AF-A0A957YWL0-F1
#
_cell.length_a   1.000
_cell.length_b   1.000
_cell.length_c   1.000
_cell.angle_alpha   90.00
_cell.angle_beta   90.00
_cell.angle_gamma   90.00
#
_symmetry.space_group_name_H-M   'P 1'
#
loop_
_entity.id
_entity.type
_entity.pdbx_description
1 polymer ?
#
loop_
_entity_poly.entity_id
_entity_poly.type
_entity_poly.pdbx_seq_one_letter_code
_entity_poly.pdbx_strand_id
1 'polypeptide(L)'
;MAQTQIKEKLNVLIDSLPTEQAELVLDFAVLLRQRQAQAVDPNQTAIEANPWETALADAETYWFQLSEATRSQYKGKTVAILHDQILDSDVELAALRERVTRAYPDQPVLYLPADAEQLPPLFVRGPRFQ
;
A
#
# COMPACT_ATOMS: atom_id res chain seq x y z
N MET A 1 -8.65 -31.36 12.71
CA MET A 1 -9.20 -32.42 11.82
C MET A 1 -9.05 -32.11 10.33
N ALA A 2 -9.13 -30.85 9.89
CA ALA A 2 -8.97 -30.49 8.47
C ALA A 2 -7.56 -30.74 7.88
N GLN A 3 -6.49 -30.57 8.66
CA GLN A 3 -5.10 -30.75 8.18
C GLN A 3 -4.75 -32.20 7.81
N THR A 4 -5.35 -33.19 8.48
CA THR A 4 -5.11 -34.61 8.23
C THR A 4 -5.71 -35.03 6.87
N GLN A 5 -6.90 -34.54 6.55
CA GLN A 5 -7.56 -34.78 5.27
C GLN A 5 -6.83 -34.13 4.08
N ILE A 6 -6.19 -32.98 4.29
CA ILE A 6 -5.40 -32.32 3.24
C ILE A 6 -4.15 -33.14 2.91
N LYS A 7 -3.48 -33.71 3.91
CA LYS A 7 -2.31 -34.58 3.72
C LYS A 7 -2.64 -35.87 2.95
N GLU A 8 -3.73 -36.55 3.30
CA GLU A 8 -4.15 -37.76 2.59
C GLU A 8 -4.49 -37.50 1.13
N LYS A 9 -5.23 -36.41 0.84
CA LYS A 9 -5.56 -36.01 -0.53
C LYS A 9 -4.32 -35.66 -1.35
N LEU A 10 -3.32 -35.02 -0.75
CA LEU A 10 -2.05 -34.69 -1.39
C LEU A 10 -1.22 -35.94 -1.71
N ASN A 11 -1.15 -36.92 -0.81
CA ASN A 11 -0.43 -38.16 -1.07
C ASN A 11 -1.05 -38.98 -2.21
N VAL A 12 -2.38 -39.08 -2.26
CA VAL A 12 -3.10 -39.77 -3.35
C VAL A 12 -2.90 -39.07 -4.70
N LEU A 13 -2.81 -37.74 -4.71
CA LEU A 13 -2.51 -36.97 -5.91
C LEU A 13 -1.07 -37.20 -6.37
N ILE A 14 -0.10 -37.27 -5.45
CA ILE A 14 1.31 -37.53 -5.79
C ILE A 14 1.49 -38.93 -6.41
N ASP A 15 0.78 -39.94 -5.90
CA ASP A 15 0.85 -41.31 -6.42
C ASP A 15 0.17 -41.51 -7.79
N SER A 16 -0.69 -40.57 -8.22
CA SER A 16 -1.41 -40.64 -9.51
C SER A 16 -0.85 -39.73 -10.60
N LEU A 17 0.23 -38.99 -10.31
CA LEU A 17 0.86 -38.08 -11.26
C LEU A 17 1.94 -38.80 -12.10
N PRO A 18 2.02 -38.54 -13.43
CA PRO A 18 3.14 -39.00 -14.26
C PRO A 18 4.44 -38.34 -13.79
N THR A 19 5.57 -39.05 -13.90
CA THR A 19 6.86 -38.74 -13.24
C THR A 19 7.36 -37.30 -13.48
N GLU A 20 7.13 -36.73 -14.66
CA GLU A 20 7.49 -35.34 -15.00
C GLU A 20 6.72 -34.30 -14.16
N GLN A 21 5.47 -34.58 -13.78
CA GLN A 21 4.66 -33.66 -12.98
C GLN A 21 5.01 -33.76 -11.49
N ALA A 22 5.45 -34.93 -11.02
CA ALA A 22 5.94 -35.11 -9.66
C ALA A 22 7.23 -34.30 -9.41
N GLU A 23 8.13 -34.24 -10.41
CA GLU A 23 9.32 -33.38 -10.35
C GLU A 23 8.95 -31.89 -10.27
N LEU A 24 7.99 -31.43 -11.07
CA LEU A 24 7.50 -30.04 -11.01
C LEU A 24 6.88 -29.68 -9.65
N VAL A 25 6.13 -30.61 -9.03
CA VAL A 25 5.56 -30.39 -7.69
C VAL A 25 6.65 -30.35 -6.63
N LEU A 26 7.68 -31.17 -6.74
CA LEU A 26 8.83 -31.18 -5.83
C LEU A 26 9.65 -29.88 -5.97
N ASP A 27 9.92 -29.41 -7.19
CA ASP A 27 10.59 -28.14 -7.45
C ASP A 27 9.78 -26.96 -6.89
N PHE A 28 8.46 -26.98 -7.08
CA PHE A 28 7.58 -25.97 -6.49
C PHE A 28 7.61 -26.00 -4.95
N ALA A 29 7.65 -27.19 -4.33
CA ALA A 29 7.77 -27.33 -2.88
C ALA A 29 9.12 -26.82 -2.36
N VAL A 30 10.22 -27.04 -3.10
CA VAL A 30 11.54 -26.50 -2.78
C VAL A 30 11.55 -24.97 -2.86
N LEU A 31 10.93 -24.40 -3.90
CA LEU A 31 10.79 -22.96 -4.08
C LEU A 31 9.99 -22.32 -2.96
N LEU A 32 8.87 -22.93 -2.55
CA LEU A 32 8.06 -22.45 -1.42
C LEU A 32 8.84 -22.50 -0.10
N ARG A 33 9.61 -23.57 0.15
CA ARG A 33 10.45 -23.68 1.35
C ARG A 33 11.57 -22.63 1.36
N GLN A 34 12.18 -22.33 0.22
CA GLN A 34 13.18 -21.27 0.11
C GLN A 34 12.55 -19.89 0.36
N ARG A 35 11.35 -19.61 -0.16
CA ARG A 35 10.62 -18.37 0.15
C ARG A 35 10.25 -18.26 1.62
N GLN A 36 9.85 -19.35 2.27
CA GLN A 36 9.59 -19.35 3.70
C GLN A 36 10.86 -19.17 4.54
N ALA A 37 11.99 -19.73 4.11
CA ALA A 37 13.28 -19.51 4.76
C ALA A 37 13.82 -18.08 4.53
N GLN A 38 13.41 -17.43 3.44
CA GLN A 38 13.65 -16.02 3.16
C GLN A 38 12.61 -15.08 3.79
N ALA A 39 11.58 -15.61 4.49
CA ALA A 39 10.67 -14.82 5.30
C ALA A 39 11.37 -14.41 6.60
N VAL A 40 12.25 -13.43 6.44
CA VAL A 40 12.59 -12.29 7.29
C VAL A 40 12.27 -12.40 8.78
N ASP A 41 13.33 -12.21 9.55
CA ASP A 41 13.39 -11.86 10.97
C ASP A 41 12.20 -10.96 11.41
N PRO A 42 11.36 -11.38 12.38
CA PRO A 42 10.21 -10.60 12.84
C PRO A 42 10.57 -9.28 13.55
N ASN A 43 11.88 -9.00 13.72
CA ASN A 43 12.40 -7.78 14.34
C ASN A 43 12.91 -6.72 13.33
N GLN A 44 12.79 -6.96 12.03
CA GLN A 44 13.23 -6.03 10.97
C GLN A 44 12.08 -5.48 10.09
N THR A 45 10.89 -5.30 10.66
CA THR A 45 9.84 -4.48 10.03
C THR A 45 10.02 -2.99 10.33
N ALA A 46 11.25 -2.49 10.24
CA ALA A 46 11.42 -1.12 9.77
C ALA A 46 11.23 -1.20 8.26
N ILE A 47 9.98 -1.12 7.81
CA ILE A 47 9.70 -0.85 6.39
C ILE A 47 10.43 0.46 6.13
N GLU A 48 11.56 0.42 5.44
CA GLU A 48 12.22 1.65 4.98
C GLU A 48 11.17 2.38 4.15
N ALA A 49 10.67 3.50 4.70
CA ALA A 49 9.60 4.25 4.09
C ALA A 49 10.06 4.62 2.68
N ASN A 50 9.28 4.23 1.67
CA ASN A 50 9.58 4.58 0.30
C ASN A 50 9.65 6.12 0.23
N PRO A 51 10.72 6.72 -0.33
CA PRO A 51 10.83 8.18 -0.41
C PRO A 51 9.61 8.83 -1.07
N TRP A 52 8.92 8.12 -1.97
CA TRP A 52 7.66 8.56 -2.56
C TRP A 52 6.51 8.64 -1.54
N GLU A 53 6.39 7.64 -0.66
CA GLU A 53 5.39 7.61 0.41
C GLU A 53 5.68 8.69 1.46
N THR A 54 6.95 8.91 1.80
CA THR A 54 7.36 10.00 2.69
C THR A 54 6.97 11.36 2.12
N ALA A 55 7.25 11.63 0.84
CA ALA A 55 6.90 12.90 0.21
C ALA A 55 5.37 13.14 0.16
N LEU A 56 4.58 12.10 -0.05
CA LEU A 56 3.11 12.19 -0.01
C LEU A 56 2.60 12.43 1.42
N ALA A 57 3.19 11.76 2.42
CA ALA A 57 2.85 11.95 3.83
C ALA A 57 3.18 13.36 4.33
N ASP A 58 4.30 13.92 3.87
CA ASP A 58 4.68 15.30 4.16
C ASP A 58 3.69 16.29 3.52
N ALA A 59 3.29 16.06 2.27
CA ALA A 59 2.27 16.86 1.59
C ALA A 59 0.89 16.80 2.26
N GLU A 60 0.52 15.63 2.75
CA GLU A 60 -0.72 15.44 3.51
C GLU A 60 -0.66 16.20 4.84
N THR A 61 0.45 16.06 5.56
CA THR A 61 0.69 16.75 6.83
C THR A 61 0.65 18.27 6.64
N TYR A 62 1.28 18.78 5.59
CA TYR A 62 1.23 20.19 5.23
C TYR A 62 -0.21 20.68 5.04
N TRP A 63 -1.02 19.96 4.27
CA TRP A 63 -2.43 20.35 4.04
C TRP A 63 -3.22 20.47 5.34
N PHE A 64 -3.11 19.47 6.22
CA PHE A 64 -3.89 19.45 7.46
C PHE A 64 -3.36 20.41 8.53
N GLN A 65 -2.10 20.86 8.42
CA GLN A 65 -1.57 21.95 9.25
C GLN A 65 -2.07 23.34 8.83
N LEU A 66 -2.58 23.50 7.61
CA LEU A 66 -3.13 24.78 7.16
C LEU A 66 -4.38 25.17 7.97
N SER A 67 -4.49 26.48 8.23
CA SER A 67 -5.67 27.03 8.90
C SER A 67 -6.95 26.75 8.10
N GLU A 68 -8.06 26.59 8.81
CA GLU A 68 -9.38 26.40 8.19
C GLU A 68 -9.73 27.54 7.23
N ALA A 69 -9.32 28.78 7.56
CA ALA A 69 -9.52 29.94 6.70
C ALA A 69 -8.79 29.79 5.35
N THR A 70 -7.57 29.24 5.35
CA THR A 70 -6.82 28.96 4.11
C THR A 70 -7.48 27.84 3.32
N ARG A 71 -7.84 26.72 3.98
CA ARG A 71 -8.48 25.58 3.31
C ARG A 71 -9.86 25.93 2.74
N SER A 72 -10.59 26.82 3.39
CA SER A 72 -11.91 27.32 2.94
C SER A 72 -11.87 28.00 1.57
N GLN A 73 -10.73 28.54 1.15
CA GLN A 73 -10.58 29.17 -0.18
C GLN A 73 -10.69 28.15 -1.32
N TYR A 74 -10.41 26.87 -1.03
CA TYR A 74 -10.42 25.78 -1.99
C TYR A 74 -11.67 24.91 -1.88
N LYS A 75 -12.66 25.30 -1.07
CA LYS A 75 -13.86 24.50 -0.81
C LYS A 75 -14.57 24.07 -2.10
N GLY A 76 -14.85 22.77 -2.21
CA GLY A 76 -15.49 22.17 -3.38
C GLY A 76 -14.55 21.95 -4.58
N LYS A 77 -13.25 22.16 -4.40
CA LYS A 77 -12.21 21.83 -5.39
C LYS A 77 -11.31 20.73 -4.86
N THR A 78 -10.67 20.03 -5.79
CA THR A 78 -9.50 19.20 -5.51
C THR A 78 -8.25 20.07 -5.58
N VAL A 79 -7.35 19.91 -4.61
CA VAL A 79 -6.05 20.58 -4.57
C VAL A 79 -4.95 19.60 -4.93
N ALA A 80 -3.96 20.07 -5.68
CA ALA A 80 -2.73 19.36 -5.97
C ALA A 80 -1.59 19.94 -5.13
N ILE A 81 -0.92 19.10 -4.35
CA ILE A 81 0.07 19.50 -3.35
C ILE A 81 1.36 18.72 -3.58
N LEU A 82 2.48 19.42 -3.59
CA LEU A 82 3.81 18.83 -3.66
C LEU A 82 4.62 19.35 -2.47
N HIS A 83 5.02 18.44 -1.58
CA HIS A 83 5.68 18.78 -0.31
C HIS A 83 4.90 19.88 0.46
N ASP A 84 5.47 21.08 0.56
CA ASP A 84 4.96 22.22 1.32
C ASP A 84 4.27 23.29 0.45
N GLN A 85 3.87 22.92 -0.77
CA GLN A 85 3.28 23.85 -1.73
C GLN A 85 2.00 23.33 -2.39
N ILE A 86 0.97 24.17 -2.42
CA ILE A 86 -0.21 23.99 -3.29
C ILE A 86 0.16 24.44 -4.71
N LEU A 87 0.14 23.50 -5.66
CA LEU A 87 0.51 23.75 -7.06
C LEU A 87 -0.66 24.34 -7.87
N ASP A 88 -1.83 23.73 -7.74
CA ASP A 88 -3.03 24.11 -8.50
C ASP A 88 -4.30 23.54 -7.79
N SER A 89 -5.48 24.02 -8.18
CA SER A 89 -6.77 23.53 -7.70
C SER A 89 -7.85 23.57 -8.78
N ASP A 90 -8.68 22.55 -8.85
CA ASP A 90 -9.78 22.47 -9.82
C ASP A 90 -10.94 21.64 -9.27
N VAL A 91 -12.15 21.90 -9.76
CA VAL A 91 -13.30 21.03 -9.50
C VAL A 91 -13.13 19.70 -10.25
N GLU A 92 -12.58 19.74 -11.46
CA GLU A 92 -12.36 18.54 -12.27
C GLU A 92 -10.96 17.94 -12.04
N LEU A 93 -10.90 16.81 -11.33
CA LEU A 93 -9.65 16.09 -11.05
C LEU A 93 -8.87 15.71 -12.32
N ALA A 94 -9.56 15.35 -13.41
CA ALA A 94 -8.91 14.95 -14.65
C ALA A 94 -8.12 16.11 -15.27
N ALA A 95 -8.75 17.29 -15.37
CA ALA A 95 -8.13 18.50 -15.90
C ALA A 95 -6.96 18.96 -15.01
N LEU A 96 -7.13 18.89 -13.68
CA LEU A 96 -6.06 19.18 -12.72
C LEU A 96 -4.86 18.25 -12.91
N ARG A 97 -5.09 16.93 -12.97
CA ARG A 97 -4.03 15.94 -13.17
C ARG A 97 -3.29 16.16 -14.48
N GLU A 98 -3.99 16.47 -15.57
CA GLU A 98 -3.36 16.72 -16.86
C GLU A 98 -2.38 17.92 -16.79
N ARG A 99 -2.83 19.05 -16.21
CA ARG A 99 -1.99 20.25 -16.07
C ARG A 99 -0.78 19.99 -15.18
N VAL A 100 -1.02 19.38 -14.02
CA VAL A 100 0.02 19.13 -13.02
C VAL A 100 1.03 18.10 -13.52
N THR A 101 0.58 17.00 -14.12
CA THR A 101 1.49 15.97 -14.66
C THR A 101 2.33 16.51 -15.82
N ARG A 102 1.79 17.44 -16.62
CA ARG A 102 2.56 18.11 -17.67
C ARG A 102 3.67 19.01 -17.11
N ALA A 103 3.41 19.70 -16.00
CA ALA A 103 4.37 20.58 -15.35
C ALA A 103 5.37 19.81 -14.45
N TYR A 104 4.95 18.69 -13.87
CA TYR A 104 5.69 17.90 -12.88
C TYR A 104 5.58 16.38 -13.16
N PRO A 105 6.17 15.88 -14.25
CA PRO A 105 5.93 14.51 -14.74
C PRO A 105 6.41 13.38 -13.81
N ASP A 106 7.41 13.64 -12.96
CA ASP A 106 8.04 12.61 -12.11
C ASP A 106 8.01 12.97 -10.62
N GLN A 107 7.09 13.84 -10.20
CA GLN A 107 7.01 14.30 -8.81
C GLN A 107 5.84 13.64 -8.07
N PRO A 108 6.02 13.29 -6.77
CA PRO A 108 4.96 12.77 -5.92
C PRO A 108 3.97 13.87 -5.54
N VAL A 109 2.98 14.12 -6.40
CA VAL A 109 1.93 15.09 -6.13
C VAL A 109 0.73 14.42 -5.47
N LEU A 110 0.36 14.93 -4.30
CA LEU A 110 -0.86 14.55 -3.60
C LEU A 110 -2.06 15.29 -4.19
N TYR A 111 -3.12 14.56 -4.51
CA TYR A 111 -4.40 15.12 -4.95
C TYR A 111 -5.45 14.80 -3.90
N LEU A 112 -6.07 15.83 -3.31
CA LEU A 112 -7.04 15.63 -2.25
C LEU A 112 -8.21 16.63 -2.36
N PRO A 113 -9.46 16.23 -2.06
CA PRO A 113 -10.57 17.18 -1.96
C PRO A 113 -10.31 18.19 -0.84
N ALA A 114 -10.51 19.48 -1.07
CA ALA A 114 -10.21 20.49 -0.04
C ALA A 114 -11.03 20.31 1.26
N ASP A 115 -12.16 19.64 1.14
CA ASP A 115 -13.11 19.25 2.17
C ASP A 115 -12.79 17.90 2.84
N ALA A 116 -11.65 17.28 2.52
CA ALA A 116 -11.21 16.06 3.19
C ALA A 116 -10.96 16.31 4.69
N GLU A 117 -11.41 15.36 5.51
CA GLU A 117 -11.17 15.32 6.95
C GLU A 117 -10.00 14.38 7.25
N GLN A 118 -9.16 14.76 8.22
CA GLN A 118 -8.08 13.89 8.68
C GLN A 118 -8.67 12.81 9.59
N LEU A 119 -8.60 11.55 9.16
CA LEU A 119 -9.06 10.44 9.98
C LEU A 119 -8.05 10.17 11.12
N PRO A 120 -8.50 10.00 12.37
CA PRO A 120 -7.61 9.66 13.46
C PRO A 120 -7.03 8.25 13.26
N PRO A 121 -5.77 8.00 13.62
CA PRO A 121 -5.16 6.68 13.51
C PRO A 121 -5.89 5.68 14.42
N LEU A 122 -6.32 4.56 13.84
CA LEU A 122 -6.98 3.48 14.58
C LEU A 122 -5.92 2.54 15.18
N PHE A 123 -5.83 2.51 16.51
CA PHE A 123 -4.96 1.56 17.22
C PHE A 123 -5.70 0.26 17.50
N VAL A 124 -5.47 -0.77 16.68
CA VAL A 124 -5.98 -2.12 16.94
C VAL A 124 -5.06 -2.81 17.94
N ARG A 125 -5.55 -3.08 19.16
CA ARG A 125 -4.85 -3.94 20.11
C ARG A 125 -5.19 -5.40 19.85
N GLY A 126 -4.17 -6.23 19.60
CA GLY A 126 -4.34 -7.68 19.48
C GLY A 126 -4.80 -8.33 20.80
N PRO A 127 -5.46 -9.50 20.75
CA PRO A 127 -5.88 -10.22 21.94
C PRO A 127 -4.66 -10.63 22.78
N ARG A 128 -4.70 -10.34 24.08
CA ARG A 128 -3.73 -10.87 25.05
C ARG A 128 -4.25 -12.21 25.55
N PHE A 129 -3.53 -13.29 25.29
CA PHE A 129 -3.78 -14.58 25.96
C PHE A 129 -3.25 -14.46 27.40
N GLN A 130 -4.14 -14.59 28.39
CA GLN A 130 -3.81 -14.80 29.80
C GLN A 130 -3.94 -16.28 30.14
#